data_AF-A0AAV5UM27-F1
#
_entry.id   AF-A0AAV5UM27-F1
#
_cell.length_a   1.000
_cell.length_b   1.000
_cell.length_c   1.000
_cell.angle_alpha   90.00
_cell.angle_beta   90.00
_cell.angle_gamma   90.00
#
_symmetry.space_group_name_H-M   'P 1'
#
loop_
_entity.id
_entity.type
_entity.pdbx_description
1 polymer ?
#
loop_
_entity_poly.entity_id
_entity_poly.type
_entity_poly.pdbx_seq_one_letter_code
_entity_poly.pdbx_strand_id
1 'polypeptide(L)'
;MTGTRTLPPSSTRPSGRISNRRGRSGMECRRLSQREPHGTTGMDWTSLLASPLTVLNPTLVFGPVLSDVDHGCATILARMMKRTTNLAQPKVSLGLVDVRDVAEAHVRCLERPETDGERILVTASPSAWYADIARWLNQEFGRYDYGISTWECPNWLLKIYAASGLDPQSKAVVRRRGSELRFDNTKSIRLLDMKYRSVGQGSG
;
A
#
# COMPACT_ATOMS: atom_id res chain seq x y z
N MET A 1 53.91 38.30 -46.49
CA MET A 1 52.99 38.76 -45.44
C MET A 1 53.00 37.71 -44.33
N THR A 2 53.97 37.82 -43.41
CA THR A 2 53.77 38.17 -41.98
C THR A 2 53.11 37.01 -41.21
N GLY A 3 53.87 36.14 -40.52
CA GLY A 3 54.31 36.29 -39.11
C GLY A 3 53.12 36.04 -38.15
N THR A 4 53.12 35.29 -37.04
CA THR A 4 54.17 34.91 -36.08
C THR A 4 53.53 33.94 -35.07
N ARG A 5 54.31 33.03 -34.47
CA ARG A 5 53.98 32.24 -33.25
C ARG A 5 53.46 33.11 -32.10
N THR A 6 52.57 32.60 -31.25
CA THR A 6 52.50 32.96 -29.81
C THR A 6 51.79 31.88 -28.97
N LEU A 7 52.39 31.56 -27.82
CA LEU A 7 51.90 30.70 -26.73
C LEU A 7 51.23 31.58 -25.63
N PRO A 8 50.55 31.00 -24.61
CA PRO A 8 49.41 31.61 -23.89
C PRO A 8 49.84 32.41 -22.64
N PRO A 9 48.90 33.14 -21.99
CA PRO A 9 49.03 33.49 -20.59
C PRO A 9 48.23 32.55 -19.67
N SER A 10 48.93 32.09 -18.65
CA SER A 10 48.47 31.48 -17.40
C SER A 10 48.17 32.55 -16.34
N SER A 11 47.24 32.27 -15.43
CA SER A 11 47.11 32.74 -14.01
C SER A 11 45.62 32.71 -13.62
N THR A 12 45.17 32.29 -12.44
CA THR A 12 45.79 31.85 -11.17
C THR A 12 44.72 31.09 -10.36
N ARG A 13 45.10 30.03 -9.62
CA ARG A 13 44.28 29.32 -8.63
C ARG A 13 44.22 30.11 -7.30
N PRO A 14 43.22 29.81 -6.44
CA PRO A 14 43.54 29.26 -5.12
C PRO A 14 42.68 28.02 -4.86
N SER A 15 43.22 26.86 -4.50
CA SER A 15 43.78 26.44 -3.20
C SER A 15 42.82 25.41 -2.61
N GLY A 16 43.34 24.23 -2.29
CA GLY A 16 42.54 23.04 -2.10
C GLY A 16 41.87 22.91 -0.73
N ARG A 17 40.93 21.97 -0.66
CA ARG A 17 40.79 21.11 0.52
C ARG A 17 40.31 19.72 0.10
N ILE A 18 41.19 18.75 0.27
CA ILE A 18 40.86 17.33 0.25
C ILE A 18 40.26 16.98 1.61
N SER A 19 39.04 16.43 1.66
CA SER A 19 38.60 15.61 2.78
C SER A 19 37.54 14.58 2.37
N ASN A 20 38.03 13.37 2.10
CA ASN A 20 37.53 12.06 2.53
C ASN A 20 36.03 11.87 2.90
N ARG A 21 35.38 10.89 2.22
CA ARG A 21 34.97 9.57 2.77
C ARG A 21 33.52 9.16 2.44
N ARG A 22 33.41 7.93 1.91
CA ARG A 22 32.22 7.03 1.80
C ARG A 22 31.27 7.38 0.64
N GLY A 23 31.03 6.57 -0.38
CA GLY A 23 31.16 5.12 -0.52
C GLY A 23 29.77 4.52 -0.77
N ARG A 24 29.42 4.25 -2.04
CA ARG A 24 28.60 3.11 -2.52
C ARG A 24 28.23 3.29 -4.00
N SER A 25 28.98 2.56 -4.82
CA SER A 25 28.49 1.74 -5.94
C SER A 25 27.28 2.25 -6.73
N GLY A 26 27.55 3.07 -7.74
CA GLY A 26 26.88 2.90 -9.03
C GLY A 26 27.41 1.61 -9.67
N MET A 27 26.92 0.45 -9.21
CA MET A 27 27.16 -0.82 -9.87
C MET A 27 25.93 -1.09 -10.75
N GLU A 28 26.05 -0.88 -12.06
CA GLU A 28 26.46 -1.93 -12.99
C GLU A 28 25.29 -2.83 -13.40
N CYS A 29 24.25 -2.25 -13.96
CA CYS A 29 23.20 -3.00 -14.66
C CYS A 29 23.61 -3.36 -16.12
N ARG A 30 24.71 -2.79 -16.62
CA ARG A 30 25.09 -2.91 -18.04
C ARG A 30 25.91 -4.15 -18.39
N ARG A 31 26.44 -4.88 -17.41
CA ARG A 31 27.40 -5.98 -17.66
C ARG A 31 26.77 -7.38 -17.67
N LEU A 32 25.49 -7.52 -17.32
CA LEU A 32 24.78 -8.81 -17.35
C LEU A 32 24.07 -9.10 -18.69
N SER A 33 23.97 -8.13 -19.59
CA SER A 33 23.33 -8.30 -20.91
C SER A 33 24.22 -8.98 -21.96
N GLN A 34 25.50 -9.27 -21.66
CA GLN A 34 26.50 -9.72 -22.65
C GLN A 34 26.96 -11.18 -22.46
N ARG A 35 26.28 -11.97 -21.62
CA ARG A 35 26.50 -13.42 -21.58
C ARG A 35 25.47 -14.09 -22.47
N GLU A 36 25.84 -14.29 -23.73
CA GLU A 36 25.12 -15.18 -24.66
C GLU A 36 25.04 -16.59 -24.04
N PRO A 37 23.85 -17.17 -23.84
CA PRO A 37 23.74 -18.55 -23.41
C PRO A 37 23.99 -19.48 -24.60
N HIS A 38 25.00 -20.32 -24.44
CA HIS A 38 25.25 -21.45 -25.31
C HIS A 38 24.01 -22.36 -25.42
N GLY A 39 23.45 -22.48 -26.63
CA GLY A 39 22.84 -23.72 -27.10
C GLY A 39 21.59 -24.24 -26.39
N THR A 40 20.70 -23.38 -25.90
CA THR A 40 19.34 -23.81 -25.48
C THR A 40 18.29 -23.12 -26.34
N THR A 41 17.51 -23.93 -27.04
CA THR A 41 16.27 -23.58 -27.72
C THR A 41 15.45 -22.54 -26.95
N GLY A 42 15.52 -21.30 -27.45
CA GLY A 42 14.38 -20.40 -27.67
C GLY A 42 13.42 -20.13 -26.51
N MET A 43 13.83 -19.32 -25.53
CA MET A 43 12.91 -18.35 -24.91
C MET A 43 13.63 -16.99 -24.84
N ASP A 44 13.14 -16.05 -25.65
CA ASP A 44 13.59 -14.67 -25.58
C ASP A 44 13.01 -14.01 -24.31
N TRP A 45 13.79 -14.03 -23.22
CA TRP A 45 13.44 -13.39 -21.96
C TRP A 45 13.14 -11.90 -22.09
N THR A 46 13.69 -11.24 -23.10
CA THR A 46 13.46 -9.82 -23.40
C THR A 46 12.02 -9.59 -23.87
N SER A 47 11.48 -10.50 -24.69
CA SER A 47 10.07 -10.49 -25.10
C SER A 47 9.10 -10.78 -23.95
N LEU A 48 9.49 -11.63 -22.98
CA LEU A 48 8.68 -11.91 -21.78
C LEU A 48 8.65 -10.71 -20.81
N LEU A 49 9.77 -10.00 -20.66
CA LEU A 49 9.85 -8.78 -19.85
C LEU A 49 9.14 -7.57 -20.49
N ALA A 50 8.84 -7.64 -21.79
CA ALA A 50 8.06 -6.65 -22.52
C ALA A 50 6.54 -6.84 -22.38
N SER A 51 6.10 -7.84 -21.59
CA SER A 51 4.68 -8.05 -21.32
C SER A 51 4.11 -6.84 -20.57
N PRO A 52 2.94 -6.34 -20.98
CA PRO A 52 2.30 -5.24 -20.29
C PRO A 52 2.01 -5.59 -18.83
N LEU A 53 2.25 -4.63 -17.93
CA LEU A 53 2.10 -4.82 -16.48
C LEU A 53 0.87 -4.08 -15.97
N THR A 54 -0.10 -4.83 -15.45
CA THR A 54 -1.25 -4.27 -14.72
C THR A 54 -0.97 -4.27 -13.22
N VAL A 55 -1.17 -3.14 -12.56
CA VAL A 55 -0.96 -3.00 -11.11
C VAL A 55 -2.30 -2.86 -10.40
N LEU A 56 -2.66 -3.87 -9.60
CA LEU A 56 -3.80 -3.82 -8.70
C LEU A 56 -3.37 -3.30 -7.33
N ASN A 57 -4.03 -2.25 -6.84
CA ASN A 57 -3.81 -1.68 -5.52
C ASN A 57 -5.07 -1.86 -4.66
N PRO A 58 -5.18 -2.96 -3.90
CA PRO A 58 -6.28 -3.14 -2.96
C PRO A 58 -6.12 -2.25 -1.72
N THR A 59 -7.24 -1.87 -1.11
CA THR A 59 -7.26 -1.21 0.21
C THR A 59 -7.19 -2.26 1.34
N LEU A 60 -7.91 -2.06 2.46
CA LEU A 60 -7.88 -3.01 3.56
C LEU A 60 -8.70 -4.25 3.19
N VAL A 61 -8.02 -5.39 3.00
CA VAL A 61 -8.65 -6.64 2.55
C VAL A 61 -9.24 -7.41 3.73
N PHE A 62 -10.54 -7.71 3.67
CA PHE A 62 -11.26 -8.54 4.64
C PHE A 62 -11.74 -9.83 3.99
N GLY A 63 -11.83 -10.91 4.75
CA GLY A 63 -12.38 -12.16 4.23
C GLY A 63 -11.91 -13.38 5.00
N PRO A 64 -12.38 -14.58 4.59
CA PRO A 64 -11.95 -15.83 5.18
C PRO A 64 -10.44 -15.99 5.04
N VAL A 65 -9.80 -16.27 6.17
CA VAL A 65 -8.36 -16.52 6.22
C VAL A 65 -8.10 -17.96 5.80
N LEU A 66 -7.28 -18.14 4.76
CA LEU A 66 -6.92 -19.46 4.23
C LEU A 66 -5.63 -20.03 4.85
N SER A 67 -4.85 -19.20 5.55
CA SER A 67 -3.53 -19.56 6.07
C SER A 67 -3.34 -19.15 7.53
N ASP A 68 -2.62 -19.95 8.31
CA ASP A 68 -2.39 -19.73 9.76
C ASP A 68 -1.36 -18.62 10.07
N VAL A 69 -1.12 -17.70 9.14
CA VAL A 69 -0.15 -16.62 9.30
C VAL A 69 -0.83 -15.39 9.90
N ASP A 70 -0.08 -14.58 10.64
CA ASP A 70 -0.60 -13.31 11.16
C ASP A 70 -0.86 -12.32 10.01
N HIS A 71 -2.13 -12.07 9.71
CA HIS A 71 -2.54 -11.09 8.72
C HIS A 71 -2.68 -9.71 9.37
N GLY A 72 -2.20 -8.66 8.71
CA GLY A 72 -2.33 -7.28 9.22
C GLY A 72 -3.79 -6.90 9.55
N CYS A 73 -4.73 -7.32 8.70
CA CYS A 73 -6.16 -7.12 8.91
C CYS A 73 -6.70 -7.91 10.12
N ALA A 74 -6.27 -9.16 10.28
CA ALA A 74 -6.63 -10.00 11.43
C ALA A 74 -6.10 -9.40 12.74
N THR A 75 -4.88 -8.86 12.75
CA THR A 75 -4.32 -8.15 13.91
C THR A 75 -5.14 -6.91 14.26
N ILE A 76 -5.60 -6.13 13.27
CA ILE A 76 -6.47 -4.97 13.49
C ILE A 76 -7.80 -5.42 14.12
N LEU A 77 -8.43 -6.46 13.57
CA LEU A 77 -9.68 -7.03 14.10
C LEU A 77 -9.52 -7.61 15.51
N ALA A 78 -8.44 -8.36 15.75
CA ALA A 78 -8.13 -8.93 17.06
C ALA A 78 -7.93 -7.84 18.13
N ARG A 79 -7.33 -6.70 17.77
CA ARG A 79 -7.24 -5.53 18.66
C ARG A 79 -8.61 -4.92 18.91
N MET A 80 -9.50 -4.87 17.92
CA MET A 80 -10.89 -4.39 18.10
C MET A 80 -11.70 -5.28 19.04
N MET A 81 -11.48 -6.59 18.99
CA MET A 81 -12.16 -7.57 19.86
C MET A 81 -11.62 -7.62 21.30
N LYS A 82 -10.41 -7.08 21.53
CA LYS A 82 -9.78 -7.03 22.86
C LYS A 82 -10.00 -5.68 23.55
N ARG A 83 -10.87 -5.67 24.57
CA ARG A 83 -11.17 -4.48 25.40
C ARG A 83 -9.93 -3.84 26.02
N THR A 84 -8.91 -4.62 26.33
CA THR A 84 -7.65 -4.15 26.92
C THR A 84 -6.83 -3.29 25.98
N THR A 85 -7.00 -3.46 24.66
CA THR A 85 -6.23 -2.71 23.65
C THR A 85 -7.04 -1.56 23.05
N ASN A 86 -8.35 -1.71 22.90
CA ASN A 86 -9.23 -0.70 22.31
C ASN A 86 -10.37 -0.31 23.28
N LEU A 87 -10.07 0.66 24.15
CA LEU A 87 -11.07 1.24 25.06
C LEU A 87 -12.05 2.16 24.34
N ALA A 88 -11.62 2.85 23.28
CA ALA A 88 -12.45 3.72 22.47
C ALA A 88 -11.95 3.75 21.01
N GLN A 89 -12.89 3.86 20.07
CA GLN A 89 -12.65 3.79 18.65
C GLN A 89 -12.20 5.17 18.10
N PRO A 90 -11.04 5.28 17.45
CA PRO A 90 -10.63 6.53 16.81
C PRO A 90 -11.55 6.87 15.63
N LYS A 91 -11.83 8.16 15.44
CA LYS A 91 -12.57 8.66 14.27
C LYS A 91 -11.68 8.60 13.02
N VAL A 92 -11.62 7.44 12.38
CA VAL A 92 -10.85 7.17 11.16
C VAL A 92 -11.75 6.44 10.16
N SER A 93 -11.65 6.85 8.89
CA SER A 93 -12.29 6.16 7.77
C SER A 93 -11.28 5.21 7.12
N LEU A 94 -11.74 4.03 6.72
CA LEU A 94 -10.94 2.98 6.07
C LEU A 94 -11.65 2.51 4.80
N GLY A 95 -10.87 2.27 3.74
CA GLY A 95 -11.38 1.57 2.55
C GLY A 95 -11.36 0.07 2.83
N LEU A 96 -12.45 -0.61 2.54
CA LEU A 96 -12.58 -2.05 2.73
C LEU A 96 -12.79 -2.72 1.37
N VAL A 97 -12.27 -3.92 1.25
CA VAL A 97 -12.48 -4.78 0.08
C VAL A 97 -12.51 -6.24 0.53
N ASP A 98 -13.38 -7.05 -0.06
CA ASP A 98 -13.39 -8.49 0.22
C ASP A 98 -12.25 -9.19 -0.54
N VAL A 99 -11.59 -10.18 0.07
CA VAL A 99 -10.54 -10.98 -0.58
C VAL A 99 -11.02 -11.65 -1.85
N ARG A 100 -12.31 -12.02 -1.92
CA ARG A 100 -12.95 -12.61 -3.10
C ARG A 100 -13.06 -11.59 -4.23
N ASP A 101 -13.39 -10.34 -3.93
CA ASP A 101 -13.42 -9.26 -4.92
C ASP A 101 -12.01 -9.00 -5.48
N VAL A 102 -10.99 -9.05 -4.61
CA VAL A 102 -9.60 -8.91 -5.04
C VAL A 102 -9.18 -10.07 -5.96
N ALA A 103 -9.50 -11.31 -5.60
CA ALA A 103 -9.21 -12.47 -6.43
C ALA A 103 -9.91 -12.38 -7.79
N GLU A 104 -11.18 -11.98 -7.81
CA GLU A 104 -11.98 -11.78 -9.01
C GLU A 104 -11.38 -10.68 -9.91
N ALA A 105 -10.89 -9.57 -9.32
CA ALA A 105 -10.18 -8.53 -10.05
C ALA A 105 -8.89 -9.06 -10.72
N HIS A 106 -8.12 -9.91 -10.03
CA HIS A 106 -6.90 -10.50 -10.60
C HIS A 106 -7.22 -11.38 -11.81
N VAL A 107 -8.25 -12.23 -11.72
CA VAL A 107 -8.67 -13.09 -12.84
C VAL A 107 -9.12 -12.24 -14.03
N ARG A 108 -9.96 -11.23 -13.80
CA ARG A 108 -10.44 -10.35 -14.88
C ARG A 108 -9.33 -9.53 -15.53
N CYS A 109 -8.29 -9.14 -14.80
CA CYS A 109 -7.13 -8.48 -15.39
C CYS A 109 -6.40 -9.38 -16.39
N LEU A 110 -6.29 -10.68 -16.10
CA LEU A 110 -5.62 -11.62 -17.00
C LEU A 110 -6.41 -11.88 -18.29
N GLU A 111 -7.73 -11.72 -18.24
CA GLU A 111 -8.63 -11.90 -19.39
C GLU A 111 -8.79 -10.63 -20.24
N ARG A 112 -8.39 -9.47 -19.73
CA ARG A 112 -8.66 -8.16 -20.34
C ARG A 112 -7.37 -7.40 -20.67
N PRO A 113 -6.92 -7.43 -21.94
CA PRO A 113 -5.73 -6.70 -22.37
C PRO A 113 -5.92 -5.18 -22.29
N GLU A 114 -7.15 -4.65 -22.12
CA GLU A 114 -7.36 -3.21 -21.89
C GLU A 114 -6.81 -2.73 -20.54
N THR A 115 -6.42 -3.65 -19.66
CA THR A 115 -5.88 -3.34 -18.33
C THR A 115 -4.36 -3.15 -18.35
N ASP A 116 -3.74 -3.46 -19.49
CA ASP A 116 -2.30 -3.45 -19.72
C ASP A 116 -1.68 -2.07 -19.46
N GLY A 117 -0.73 -2.00 -18.51
CA GLY A 117 -0.07 -0.75 -18.13
C GLY A 117 -0.88 0.13 -17.16
N GLU A 118 -2.08 -0.28 -16.78
CA GLU A 118 -2.94 0.50 -15.89
C GLU A 118 -2.68 0.22 -14.41
N ARG A 119 -2.97 1.24 -13.59
CA ARG A 119 -2.98 1.14 -12.13
C ARG A 119 -4.42 1.22 -11.66
N ILE A 120 -4.96 0.13 -11.14
CA ILE A 120 -6.36 0.00 -10.78
C ILE A 120 -6.49 -0.11 -9.26
N LEU A 121 -7.26 0.81 -8.68
CA LEU A 121 -7.60 0.78 -7.26
C LEU A 121 -8.76 -0.20 -7.05
N VAL A 122 -8.54 -1.22 -6.22
CA VAL A 122 -9.54 -2.26 -5.94
C VAL A 122 -10.09 -2.02 -4.54
N THR A 123 -11.23 -1.36 -4.45
CA THR A 123 -11.87 -1.01 -3.18
C THR A 123 -13.37 -0.89 -3.33
N ALA A 124 -14.09 -1.37 -2.33
CA ALA A 124 -15.51 -1.05 -2.22
C ALA A 124 -15.66 0.44 -1.87
N SER A 125 -16.71 1.04 -2.39
CA SER A 125 -17.12 2.41 -2.10
C SER A 125 -18.59 2.37 -1.67
N PRO A 126 -19.00 3.07 -0.59
CA PRO A 126 -18.22 4.01 0.23
C PRO A 126 -17.24 3.32 1.21
N SER A 127 -16.26 4.09 1.69
CA SER A 127 -15.40 3.70 2.82
C SER A 127 -16.21 3.59 4.12
N ALA A 128 -15.80 2.71 5.05
CA ALA A 128 -16.46 2.60 6.34
C ALA A 128 -15.69 3.34 7.44
N TRP A 129 -16.41 3.81 8.46
CA TRP A 129 -15.79 4.34 9.66
C TRP A 129 -15.35 3.20 10.57
N TYR A 130 -14.27 3.42 11.31
CA TYR A 130 -13.75 2.42 12.26
C TYR A 130 -14.78 2.05 13.34
N ALA A 131 -15.61 3.01 13.75
CA ALA A 131 -16.72 2.79 14.66
C ALA A 131 -17.84 1.92 14.05
N ASP A 132 -18.09 2.03 12.74
CA ASP A 132 -19.09 1.20 12.05
C ASP A 132 -18.65 -0.26 12.02
N ILE A 133 -17.36 -0.49 11.73
CA ILE A 133 -16.78 -1.84 11.76
C ILE A 133 -16.88 -2.44 13.17
N ALA A 134 -16.59 -1.65 14.22
CA ALA A 134 -16.75 -2.10 15.60
C ALA A 134 -18.21 -2.45 15.93
N ARG A 135 -19.18 -1.68 15.42
CA ARG A 135 -20.62 -1.97 15.57
C ARG A 135 -21.01 -3.26 14.89
N TRP A 136 -20.60 -3.48 13.64
CA TRP A 136 -20.88 -4.72 12.91
C TRP A 136 -20.29 -5.94 13.63
N LEU A 137 -19.05 -5.82 14.12
CA LEU A 137 -18.43 -6.89 14.92
C LEU A 137 -19.20 -7.15 16.22
N ASN A 138 -19.64 -6.10 16.93
CA ASN A 138 -20.39 -6.26 18.17
C ASN A 138 -21.77 -6.88 17.95
N GLN A 139 -22.41 -6.61 16.80
CA GLN A 139 -23.69 -7.22 16.44
C GLN A 139 -23.56 -8.73 16.22
N GLU A 140 -22.52 -9.18 15.51
CA GLU A 140 -22.31 -10.60 15.20
C GLU A 140 -21.70 -11.39 16.38
N PHE A 141 -20.74 -10.77 17.08
CA PHE A 141 -19.92 -11.42 18.09
C PHE A 141 -20.26 -11.05 19.54
N GLY A 142 -21.17 -10.10 19.77
CA GLY A 142 -21.56 -9.68 21.12
C GLY A 142 -22.13 -10.82 21.97
N ARG A 143 -22.69 -11.86 21.34
CA ARG A 143 -23.17 -13.08 22.01
C ARG A 143 -22.06 -13.95 22.62
N TYR A 144 -20.81 -13.77 22.21
CA TYR A 144 -19.66 -14.57 22.66
C TYR A 144 -18.82 -13.85 23.74
N ASP A 145 -19.36 -12.80 24.36
CA ASP A 145 -18.70 -11.99 25.42
C ASP A 145 -17.34 -11.38 25.00
N TYR A 146 -17.17 -11.11 23.69
CA TYR A 146 -16.02 -10.34 23.23
C TYR A 146 -16.15 -8.88 23.69
N GLY A 147 -15.09 -8.36 24.32
CA GLY A 147 -15.06 -7.01 24.87
C GLY A 147 -14.88 -5.93 23.81
N ILE A 148 -15.84 -5.81 22.88
CA ILE A 148 -15.81 -4.86 21.77
C ILE A 148 -16.35 -3.51 22.26
N SER A 149 -15.48 -2.50 22.33
CA SER A 149 -15.91 -1.13 22.65
C SER A 149 -16.50 -0.46 21.40
N THR A 150 -17.72 0.06 21.49
CA THR A 150 -18.36 0.82 20.40
C THR A 150 -18.17 2.33 20.55
N TRP A 151 -17.64 2.77 21.69
CA TRP A 151 -17.54 4.19 22.02
C TRP A 151 -16.53 4.93 21.14
N GLU A 152 -16.93 6.04 20.54
CA GLU A 152 -16.01 6.89 19.77
C GLU A 152 -15.12 7.73 20.69
N CYS A 153 -13.82 7.74 20.42
CA CYS A 153 -12.83 8.50 21.17
C CYS A 153 -12.83 9.97 20.73
N PRO A 154 -13.03 10.94 21.65
CA PRO A 154 -12.82 12.34 21.37
C PRO A 154 -11.39 12.60 20.87
N ASN A 155 -11.25 13.50 19.90
CA ASN A 155 -9.98 13.79 19.23
C ASN A 155 -8.85 14.19 20.18
N TRP A 156 -9.16 14.88 21.29
CA TRP A 156 -8.18 15.31 22.28
C TRP A 156 -7.62 14.13 23.09
N LEU A 157 -8.48 13.16 23.45
CA LEU A 157 -8.10 11.98 24.21
C LEU A 157 -7.15 11.09 23.40
N LEU A 158 -7.43 10.92 22.11
CA LEU A 158 -6.54 10.19 21.19
C LEU A 158 -5.15 10.83 21.09
N LYS A 159 -5.04 12.16 21.13
CA LYS A 159 -3.75 12.87 21.12
C LYS A 159 -2.95 12.60 22.40
N ILE A 160 -3.60 12.65 23.57
CA ILE A 160 -2.95 12.35 24.85
C ILE A 160 -2.46 10.90 24.86
N TYR A 161 -3.30 9.97 24.42
CA TYR A 161 -2.92 8.55 24.32
C TYR A 161 -1.71 8.36 23.39
N ALA A 162 -1.68 9.00 22.22
CA ALA A 162 -0.52 8.90 21.34
C ALA A 162 0.75 9.57 21.88
N ALA A 163 0.60 10.63 22.68
CA ALA A 163 1.70 11.30 23.35
C ALA A 163 2.28 10.45 24.50
N SER A 164 1.45 9.63 25.16
CA SER A 164 1.87 8.74 26.25
C SER A 164 2.84 7.64 25.80
N GLY A 165 2.94 7.36 24.49
CA GLY A 165 3.89 6.40 23.94
C GLY A 165 3.56 4.93 24.22
N LEU A 166 2.41 4.63 24.84
CA LEU A 166 1.96 3.28 25.20
C LEU A 166 1.84 2.35 24.00
N ASP A 167 1.51 2.89 22.82
CA ASP A 167 1.39 2.13 21.58
C ASP A 167 2.01 2.89 20.41
N PRO A 168 3.07 2.38 19.77
CA PRO A 168 3.66 2.97 18.57
C PRO A 168 2.66 3.18 17.42
N GLN A 169 1.64 2.31 17.30
CA GLN A 169 0.66 2.38 16.22
C GLN A 169 -0.31 3.57 16.38
N SER A 170 -0.54 4.02 17.61
CA SER A 170 -1.42 5.16 17.91
C SER A 170 -0.97 6.46 17.24
N LYS A 171 0.35 6.66 17.06
CA LYS A 171 0.91 7.83 16.37
C LYS A 171 0.53 7.89 14.89
N ALA A 172 0.43 6.73 14.22
CA ALA A 172 -0.02 6.64 12.83
C ALA A 172 -1.51 6.97 12.71
N VAL A 173 -2.32 6.51 13.67
CA VAL A 173 -3.77 6.77 13.73
C VAL A 173 -4.06 8.26 13.92
N VAL A 174 -3.31 8.95 14.78
CA VAL A 174 -3.50 10.40 15.03
C VAL A 174 -3.36 11.24 13.76
N ARG A 175 -2.46 10.84 12.84
CA ARG A 175 -2.25 11.54 11.56
C ARG A 175 -3.42 11.37 10.58
N ARG A 176 -4.12 10.23 10.64
CA ARG A 176 -5.24 9.89 9.73
C ARG A 176 -6.61 10.30 10.28
N ARG A 177 -6.65 10.93 11.46
CA ARG A 177 -7.87 11.23 12.21
C ARG A 177 -8.76 12.26 11.49
N GLY A 178 -10.07 11.98 11.48
CA GLY A 178 -11.15 12.95 11.23
C GLY A 178 -11.55 13.13 9.77
N SER A 179 -10.70 12.75 8.81
CA SER A 179 -11.03 12.86 7.38
C SER A 179 -11.65 11.57 6.87
N GLU A 180 -12.75 11.70 6.13
CA GLU A 180 -13.34 10.61 5.36
C GLU A 180 -12.41 10.26 4.18
N LEU A 181 -12.03 8.99 4.07
CA LEU A 181 -11.29 8.53 2.90
C LEU A 181 -12.30 8.28 1.80
N ARG A 182 -12.26 9.10 0.75
CA ARG A 182 -13.06 8.86 -0.46
C ARG A 182 -12.16 8.25 -1.52
N PHE A 183 -12.45 7.01 -1.88
CA PHE A 183 -11.76 6.33 -2.96
C PHE A 183 -12.58 6.40 -4.23
N ASP A 184 -11.91 6.69 -5.35
CA ASP A 184 -12.50 6.61 -6.68
C ASP A 184 -12.21 5.22 -7.26
N ASN A 185 -13.25 4.40 -7.37
CA ASN A 185 -13.19 3.06 -7.95
C ASN A 185 -13.78 3.01 -9.38
N THR A 186 -14.08 4.16 -10.00
CA THR A 186 -14.68 4.26 -11.34
C THR A 186 -13.87 3.49 -12.38
N LYS A 187 -12.53 3.55 -12.30
CA LYS A 187 -11.64 2.82 -13.21
C LYS A 187 -11.81 1.30 -13.10
N SER A 188 -11.92 0.77 -11.88
CA SER A 188 -12.12 -0.67 -11.66
C SER A 188 -13.48 -1.15 -12.19
N ILE A 189 -14.53 -0.34 -12.02
CA ILE A 189 -15.87 -0.67 -12.53
C ILE A 189 -15.87 -0.62 -14.06
N ARG A 190 -15.28 0.42 -14.66
CA ARG A 190 -15.26 0.60 -16.12
C ARG A 190 -14.41 -0.44 -16.86
N LEU A 191 -13.20 -0.72 -16.37
CA LEU A 191 -12.26 -1.60 -17.07
C LEU A 191 -12.49 -3.08 -16.76
N LEU A 192 -12.83 -3.40 -15.51
CA LEU A 192 -12.93 -4.78 -15.04
C LEU A 192 -14.39 -5.24 -14.83
N ASP A 193 -15.39 -4.38 -15.04
CA ASP A 193 -16.80 -4.68 -14.75
C ASP A 193 -17.01 -5.21 -13.32
N MET A 194 -16.26 -4.62 -12.37
CA MET A 194 -16.25 -5.08 -10.98
C MET A 194 -17.55 -4.72 -10.26
N LYS A 195 -18.10 -5.72 -9.57
CA LYS A 195 -19.19 -5.55 -8.61
C LYS A 195 -18.68 -5.88 -7.22
N TYR A 196 -18.51 -4.85 -6.40
CA TYR A 196 -18.01 -5.00 -5.04
C TYR A 196 -19.10 -5.48 -4.10
N ARG A 197 -18.74 -6.34 -3.15
CA ARG A 197 -19.65 -6.79 -2.09
C ARG A 197 -19.84 -5.67 -1.06
N SER A 198 -21.07 -5.46 -0.60
CA SER A 198 -21.38 -4.42 0.38
C SER A 198 -20.84 -4.80 1.76
N VAL A 199 -20.12 -3.89 2.40
CA VAL A 199 -19.32 -4.15 3.62
C VAL A 199 -20.18 -4.25 4.91
N GLY A 200 -21.49 -4.06 4.82
CA GLY A 200 -22.41 -4.06 5.98
C GLY A 200 -23.61 -5.01 5.88
N GLN A 201 -23.69 -5.84 4.84
CA GLN A 201 -24.70 -6.90 4.79
C GLN A 201 -23.98 -8.23 4.99
N GLY A 202 -24.11 -8.78 6.20
CA GLY A 202 -23.72 -10.16 6.47
C GLY A 202 -24.39 -11.05 5.42
N SER A 203 -23.58 -11.75 4.63
CA SER A 203 -24.05 -12.85 3.82
C SER A 203 -24.54 -13.94 4.77
N GLY A 204 -25.87 -14.04 4.92
CA GLY A 204 -26.51 -15.25 5.44
C GLY A 204 -26.28 -16.43 4.51
#